data_AF-A0A7S1SBS9-F1
#
_entry.id   AF-A0A7S1SBS9-F1
#
_cell.length_a   1.000
_cell.length_b   1.000
_cell.length_c   1.000
_cell.angle_alpha   90.00
_cell.angle_beta   90.00
_cell.angle_gamma   90.00
#
_symmetry.space_group_name_H-M   'P 1'
#
loop_
_entity.id
_entity.type
_entity.pdbx_description
1 polymer ?
#
loop_
_entity_poly.entity_id
_entity_poly.type
_entity_poly.pdbx_seq_one_letter_code
_entity_poly.pdbx_strand_id
1 'polypeptide(L)'
;MVEALDLGALNKRLKREKAQSGDITASLIWNDPSDLDLHAQIDAKGGGKKHIWYANKKDAGGYLDVDMNVADAGKGFSLEPVENIFWKSPIPGKYRIYVHNAGTKSHPTKWGPKYTSDNRWIPFKVFLNKDGAMKTFSGRIHGQKRNDVTAFQFSVAGEAGTGGGGNYIVFPPEATNATFKDLCAKHKITWKVGSGFYAVARSEKIHSYKEMLLQNVKADKFTVGEAKCRKALGWPDGELKKGPKDILEGHRLFVQSTSANRVIPPGTHVLFEVTAEEYAKHRKAKSTKYEDEAHTTGSKGMTAAAKAAAKAAAAKAKAKGKAAPKERAAPPAAKAGAKRAASPAAAAPKAKARAGGGGGGGLTGKKIVFTGTLLVPRAGGPAAATA
;
A
#
# COMPACT_ATOMS: atom_id res chain seq x y z
N MET A 1 31.39 1.16 33.54
CA MET A 1 30.80 2.41 33.00
C MET A 1 29.34 2.12 32.65
N VAL A 2 28.40 3.00 33.01
CA VAL A 2 27.01 2.87 32.53
C VAL A 2 27.06 3.16 31.02
N GLU A 3 26.62 2.24 30.16
CA GLU A 3 26.55 2.51 28.71
C GLU A 3 25.74 3.79 28.48
N ALA A 4 26.25 4.72 27.68
CA ALA A 4 25.52 5.93 27.36
C ALA A 4 24.26 5.59 26.55
N LEU A 5 23.14 6.29 26.80
CA LEU A 5 21.97 6.22 25.94
C LEU A 5 22.24 7.04 24.67
N ASP A 6 22.99 6.46 23.76
CA ASP A 6 23.39 7.06 22.49
C ASP A 6 23.04 6.18 21.28
N LEU A 7 23.35 6.67 20.08
CA LEU A 7 23.05 5.97 18.84
C LEU A 7 23.87 4.67 18.69
N GLY A 8 25.07 4.61 19.26
CA GLY A 8 25.90 3.41 19.26
C GLY A 8 25.26 2.31 20.10
N ALA A 9 24.82 2.63 21.31
CA ALA A 9 24.08 1.72 22.17
C ALA A 9 22.77 1.25 21.51
N LEU A 10 22.02 2.16 20.88
CA LEU A 10 20.82 1.80 20.12
C LEU A 10 21.13 0.75 19.05
N ASN A 11 22.12 1.01 18.18
CA ASN A 11 22.44 0.13 17.05
C ASN A 11 22.85 -1.27 17.51
N LYS A 12 23.63 -1.37 18.61
CA LYS A 12 23.97 -2.66 19.21
C LYS A 12 22.73 -3.43 19.66
N ARG A 13 21.80 -2.75 20.34
CA ARG A 13 20.56 -3.37 20.86
C ARG A 13 19.61 -3.79 19.75
N LEU A 14 19.36 -2.93 18.76
CA LEU A 14 18.54 -3.27 17.61
C LEU A 14 19.10 -4.49 16.86
N LYS A 15 20.43 -4.57 16.67
CA LYS A 15 21.09 -5.73 16.07
C LYS A 15 20.93 -6.99 16.93
N ARG A 16 21.13 -6.88 18.25
CA ARG A 16 20.99 -7.99 19.20
C ARG A 16 19.59 -8.59 19.16
N GLU A 17 18.57 -7.73 19.12
CA GLU A 17 17.16 -8.15 19.10
C GLU A 17 16.58 -8.37 17.69
N LYS A 18 17.41 -8.23 16.64
CA LYS A 18 17.01 -8.40 15.23
C LYS A 18 15.83 -7.51 14.82
N ALA A 19 15.81 -6.27 15.33
CA ALA A 19 14.79 -5.28 15.01
C ALA A 19 14.79 -4.91 13.52
N GLN A 20 13.61 -4.66 12.97
CA GLN A 20 13.42 -4.17 11.61
C GLN A 20 13.37 -2.64 11.56
N SER A 21 13.46 -2.10 10.35
CA SER A 21 13.30 -0.68 10.08
C SER A 21 12.40 -0.46 8.87
N GLY A 22 11.88 0.76 8.74
CA GLY A 22 11.09 1.23 7.61
C GLY A 22 11.22 2.75 7.42
N ASP A 23 10.40 3.30 6.54
CA ASP A 23 10.33 4.73 6.22
C ASP A 23 10.14 5.61 7.48
N ILE A 24 9.40 5.08 8.47
CA ILE A 24 9.40 5.59 9.84
C ILE A 24 9.80 4.47 10.79
N THR A 25 10.74 4.74 11.69
CA THR A 25 11.15 3.83 12.76
C THR A 25 11.32 4.62 14.05
N ALA A 26 10.63 4.19 15.10
CA ALA A 26 10.77 4.74 16.44
C ALA A 26 11.32 3.64 17.36
N SER A 27 12.41 3.94 18.07
CA SER A 27 13.04 2.99 18.98
C SER A 27 13.30 3.62 20.34
N LEU A 28 13.02 2.88 21.40
CA LEU A 28 13.21 3.28 22.79
C LEU A 28 14.35 2.47 23.39
N ILE A 29 15.26 3.11 24.13
CA ILE A 29 16.29 2.43 24.94
C ILE A 29 16.36 3.03 26.35
N TRP A 30 16.68 2.19 27.33
CA TRP A 30 16.89 2.57 28.72
C TRP A 30 17.88 1.63 29.42
N ASN A 31 18.39 2.02 30.58
CA ASN A 31 19.38 1.24 31.35
C ASN A 31 18.85 0.86 32.74
N ASP A 32 17.71 0.17 32.75
CA ASP A 32 16.97 -0.13 33.96
C ASP A 32 16.12 -1.40 33.76
N PRO A 33 15.95 -2.26 34.78
CA PRO A 33 15.17 -3.51 34.64
C PRO A 33 13.66 -3.28 34.55
N SER A 34 13.20 -2.03 34.71
CA SER A 34 11.77 -1.70 34.60
C SER A 34 11.22 -1.97 33.22
N ASP A 35 9.90 -2.16 33.20
CA ASP A 35 9.10 -2.45 32.03
C ASP A 35 8.55 -1.12 31.47
N LEU A 36 9.28 -0.57 30.49
CA LEU A 36 8.89 0.66 29.80
C LEU A 36 8.39 0.31 28.41
N ASP A 37 7.15 0.70 28.11
CA ASP A 37 6.54 0.44 26.80
C ASP A 37 6.74 1.63 25.85
N LEU A 38 7.04 1.33 24.59
CA LEU A 38 6.94 2.25 23.47
C LEU A 38 5.54 2.17 22.85
N HIS A 39 4.86 3.32 22.79
CA HIS A 39 3.55 3.43 22.18
C HIS A 39 3.57 4.35 20.97
N ALA A 40 2.70 4.05 20.01
CA ALA A 40 2.37 4.95 18.91
C ALA A 40 0.86 5.11 18.78
N GLN A 41 0.37 6.33 19.00
CA GLN A 41 -1.01 6.72 18.68
C GLN A 41 -1.03 7.44 17.33
N ILE A 42 -1.94 7.06 16.45
CA ILE A 42 -2.07 7.64 15.12
C ILE A 42 -3.52 8.11 14.94
N ASP A 43 -3.70 9.42 14.84
CA ASP A 43 -4.94 10.02 14.34
C ASP A 43 -4.89 9.99 12.81
N ALA A 44 -5.37 8.88 12.23
CA ALA A 44 -5.36 8.68 10.78
C ALA A 44 -6.23 9.72 10.08
N LYS A 45 -5.72 10.32 9.00
CA LYS A 45 -6.51 11.27 8.21
C LYS A 45 -7.65 10.52 7.51
N GLY A 46 -8.90 10.84 7.87
CA GLY A 46 -10.12 10.20 7.33
C GLY A 46 -10.45 8.81 7.89
N GLY A 47 -9.92 8.46 9.06
CA GLY A 47 -10.24 7.28 9.84
C GLY A 47 -10.12 7.56 11.35
N GLY A 48 -10.48 6.59 12.20
CA GLY A 48 -10.43 6.71 13.66
C GLY A 48 -9.01 6.65 14.25
N LYS A 49 -8.91 6.81 15.57
CA LYS A 49 -7.65 6.69 16.31
C LYS A 49 -7.12 5.26 16.26
N LYS A 50 -5.82 5.11 15.98
CA LYS A 50 -5.10 3.85 15.92
C LYS A 50 -4.04 3.81 17.02
N HIS A 51 -3.69 2.62 17.50
CA HIS A 51 -2.76 2.49 18.62
C HIS A 51 -1.92 1.22 18.52
N ILE A 52 -0.60 1.41 18.47
CA ILE A 52 0.39 0.32 18.52
C ILE A 52 1.01 0.30 19.92
N TRP A 53 0.95 -0.85 20.58
CA TRP A 53 1.48 -1.11 21.93
C TRP A 53 1.58 -2.62 22.19
N TYR A 54 2.08 -3.05 23.36
CA TYR A 54 2.35 -4.47 23.66
C TYR A 54 1.16 -5.39 23.36
N ALA A 55 -0.08 -4.98 23.65
CA ALA A 55 -1.28 -5.81 23.42
C ALA A 55 -1.85 -5.68 22.00
N ASN A 56 -1.53 -4.60 21.28
CA ASN A 56 -1.88 -4.42 19.86
C ASN A 56 -0.64 -4.07 19.05
N LYS A 57 0.18 -5.08 18.76
CA LYS A 57 1.51 -4.87 18.16
C LYS A 57 1.45 -4.37 16.71
N LYS A 58 0.32 -4.49 16.01
CA LYS A 58 0.20 -4.13 14.58
C LYS A 58 -1.07 -3.32 14.31
N ASP A 59 -0.90 -2.09 13.85
CA ASP A 59 -2.00 -1.22 13.41
C ASP A 59 -1.45 -0.11 12.49
N ALA A 60 -2.30 0.57 11.73
CA ALA A 60 -1.92 1.72 10.89
C ALA A 60 -0.65 1.49 10.02
N GLY A 61 -0.45 0.27 9.51
CA GLY A 61 0.72 -0.11 8.71
C GLY A 61 2.05 -0.25 9.47
N GLY A 62 2.02 -0.13 10.81
CA GLY A 62 3.18 -0.26 11.68
C GLY A 62 3.21 -1.57 12.45
N TYR A 63 4.39 -1.90 12.99
CA TYR A 63 4.60 -3.09 13.81
C TYR A 63 5.59 -2.83 14.95
N LEU A 64 5.18 -3.09 16.19
CA LEU A 64 6.03 -3.27 17.37
C LEU A 64 6.68 -4.66 17.29
N ASP A 65 7.89 -4.75 16.78
CA ASP A 65 8.57 -6.03 16.51
C ASP A 65 9.56 -6.44 17.60
N VAL A 66 10.04 -5.47 18.39
CA VAL A 66 10.83 -5.71 19.59
C VAL A 66 10.15 -5.04 20.78
N ASP A 67 9.93 -5.85 21.81
CA ASP A 67 9.17 -5.56 23.03
C ASP A 67 9.92 -6.28 24.16
N MET A 68 10.68 -5.53 24.97
CA MET A 68 11.64 -6.08 25.95
C MET A 68 11.20 -5.79 27.37
N ASN A 69 11.66 -6.62 28.30
CA ASN A 69 11.31 -6.55 29.73
C ASN A 69 9.84 -6.83 30.05
N VAL A 70 9.11 -7.46 29.11
CA VAL A 70 7.80 -8.06 29.35
C VAL A 70 7.90 -9.12 30.43
N ALA A 71 7.11 -8.98 31.50
CA ALA A 71 7.17 -9.82 32.69
C ALA A 71 7.02 -11.34 32.42
N ASP A 72 6.23 -11.71 31.42
CA ASP A 72 5.86 -13.11 31.14
C ASP A 72 6.67 -13.76 30.00
N ALA A 73 7.69 -13.07 29.46
CA ALA A 73 8.38 -13.52 28.25
C ALA A 73 9.30 -14.74 28.43
N GLY A 74 9.50 -15.24 29.66
CA GLY A 74 10.40 -16.37 29.98
C GLY A 74 11.90 -16.12 29.73
N LYS A 75 12.23 -15.06 28.99
CA LYS A 75 13.57 -14.51 28.80
C LYS A 75 13.79 -13.49 29.92
N GLY A 76 14.84 -13.67 30.72
CA GLY A 76 15.13 -12.79 31.85
C GLY A 76 15.18 -11.30 31.47
N PHE A 77 14.91 -10.43 32.45
CA PHE A 77 14.96 -8.97 32.29
C PHE A 77 16.36 -8.51 31.86
N SER A 78 16.40 -7.60 30.90
CA SER A 78 17.62 -6.94 30.45
C SER A 78 17.84 -5.63 31.22
N LEU A 79 19.11 -5.32 31.50
CA LEU A 79 19.54 -3.99 31.93
C LEU A 79 19.88 -3.07 30.76
N GLU A 80 19.87 -3.59 29.53
CA GLU A 80 20.06 -2.84 28.29
C GLU A 80 18.90 -3.06 27.30
N PRO A 81 17.65 -2.89 27.73
CA PRO A 81 16.48 -3.14 26.89
C PRO A 81 16.34 -2.16 25.72
N VAL A 82 15.56 -2.60 24.74
CA VAL A 82 15.15 -1.83 23.56
C VAL A 82 13.73 -2.20 23.17
N GLU A 83 12.95 -1.23 22.72
CA GLU A 83 11.72 -1.48 21.96
C GLU A 83 11.77 -0.80 20.61
N ASN A 84 11.03 -1.32 19.64
CA ASN A 84 11.05 -0.82 18.27
C ASN A 84 9.70 -0.94 17.58
N ILE A 85 9.22 0.18 17.06
CA ILE A 85 8.06 0.25 16.15
C ILE A 85 8.54 0.77 14.80
N PHE A 86 8.23 0.06 13.71
CA PHE A 86 8.53 0.51 12.36
C PHE A 86 7.30 0.52 11.45
N TRP A 87 7.30 1.41 10.46
CA TRP A 87 6.34 1.52 9.37
C TRP A 87 7.09 1.48 8.05
N LYS A 88 6.88 0.44 7.24
CA LYS A 88 7.42 0.35 5.87
C LYS A 88 6.66 1.22 4.86
N SER A 89 5.41 1.55 5.18
CA SER A 89 4.56 2.47 4.41
C SER A 89 3.64 3.19 5.39
N PRO A 90 4.08 4.32 5.98
CA PRO A 90 3.28 5.06 6.97
C PRO A 90 2.04 5.70 6.31
N ILE A 91 0.96 5.79 7.08
CA ILE A 91 -0.31 6.33 6.59
C ILE A 91 -0.40 7.84 6.91
N PRO A 92 -1.10 8.65 6.11
CA PRO A 92 -1.34 10.06 6.45
C PRO A 92 -2.10 10.21 7.77
N GLY A 93 -1.62 11.08 8.65
CA GLY A 93 -2.19 11.26 9.99
C GLY A 93 -1.26 11.98 10.94
N LYS A 94 -1.73 12.22 12.17
CA LYS A 94 -0.91 12.75 13.27
C LYS A 94 -0.44 11.59 14.13
N TYR A 95 0.87 11.48 14.30
CA TYR A 95 1.52 10.46 15.09
C TYR A 95 1.94 11.07 16.43
N ARG A 96 1.71 10.35 17.51
CA ARG A 96 2.24 10.61 18.85
C ARG A 96 3.01 9.37 19.29
N ILE A 97 4.33 9.53 19.41
CA ILE A 97 5.24 8.52 19.93
C ILE A 97 5.54 8.87 21.38
N TYR A 98 5.26 7.95 22.29
CA TYR A 98 5.41 8.19 23.72
C TYR A 98 5.84 6.94 24.46
N VAL A 99 6.43 7.16 25.63
CA VAL A 99 6.90 6.11 26.54
C VAL A 99 5.92 6.01 27.70
N HIS A 100 5.53 4.79 28.06
CA HIS A 100 4.66 4.51 29.19
C HIS A 100 5.40 3.64 30.22
N ASN A 101 5.17 3.89 31.51
CA ASN A 101 5.71 3.02 32.57
C ASN A 101 4.70 1.90 32.87
N ALA A 102 4.94 0.71 32.30
CA ALA A 102 4.13 -0.49 32.53
C ALA A 102 4.31 -1.00 33.96
N GLY A 103 5.55 -0.95 34.45
CA GLY A 103 5.87 -1.31 35.82
C GLY A 103 7.33 -1.08 36.17
N THR A 104 7.55 -0.29 37.24
CA THR A 104 8.87 -0.19 37.85
C THR A 104 9.22 -1.50 38.54
N LYS A 105 10.44 -1.98 38.33
CA LYS A 105 10.95 -3.21 38.94
C LYS A 105 12.01 -2.88 39.97
N SER A 106 11.85 -3.29 41.22
CA SER A 106 12.92 -3.23 42.22
C SER A 106 13.15 -4.59 42.86
N HIS A 107 14.39 -4.81 43.31
CA HIS A 107 14.75 -6.00 44.06
C HIS A 107 16.01 -5.72 44.87
N PRO A 108 16.10 -6.16 46.14
CA PRO A 108 17.25 -5.87 47.02
C PRO A 108 18.60 -6.36 46.45
N THR A 109 18.62 -7.53 45.80
CA THR A 109 19.87 -8.15 45.31
C THR A 109 19.92 -8.48 43.82
N LYS A 110 18.79 -8.83 43.16
CA LYS A 110 18.72 -9.39 41.80
C LYS A 110 19.40 -8.53 40.71
N TRP A 111 19.35 -7.20 40.84
CA TRP A 111 19.91 -6.28 39.86
C TRP A 111 21.02 -5.39 40.47
N GLY A 112 21.56 -5.79 41.63
CA GLY A 112 22.51 -5.01 42.40
C GLY A 112 21.87 -3.86 43.19
N PRO A 113 22.68 -3.09 43.93
CA PRO A 113 22.20 -2.12 44.93
C PRO A 113 21.50 -0.89 44.33
N LYS A 114 21.56 -0.71 43.01
CA LYS A 114 21.03 0.47 42.31
C LYS A 114 19.50 0.43 42.13
N TYR A 115 18.90 -0.75 42.02
CA TYR A 115 17.48 -0.90 41.65
C TYR A 115 16.65 -1.44 42.81
N THR A 116 16.77 -0.79 43.97
CA THR A 116 16.17 -1.22 45.25
C THR A 116 14.89 -0.48 45.62
N SER A 117 14.51 0.54 44.83
CA SER A 117 13.31 1.35 45.07
C SER A 117 12.45 1.49 43.80
N ASP A 118 11.14 1.34 43.96
CA ASP A 118 10.15 1.55 42.90
C ASP A 118 9.88 3.04 42.62
N ASN A 119 10.36 3.96 43.47
CA ASN A 119 10.16 5.40 43.28
C ASN A 119 11.36 6.09 42.61
N ARG A 120 12.21 5.33 41.92
CA ARG A 120 13.38 5.90 41.23
C ARG A 120 12.99 6.49 39.87
N TRP A 121 13.73 7.51 39.46
CA TRP A 121 13.68 8.01 38.09
C TRP A 121 14.39 7.05 37.14
N ILE A 122 13.74 6.73 36.03
CA ILE A 122 14.25 5.87 34.97
C ILE A 122 14.56 6.75 33.76
N PRO A 123 15.84 7.06 33.47
CA PRO A 123 16.22 7.76 32.26
C PRO A 123 16.04 6.86 31.04
N PHE A 124 15.52 7.44 29.97
CA PHE A 124 15.35 6.76 28.69
C PHE A 124 15.68 7.70 27.53
N LYS A 125 15.84 7.11 26.34
CA LYS A 125 15.97 7.87 25.09
C LYS A 125 15.15 7.23 23.99
N VAL A 126 14.44 8.07 23.23
CA VAL A 126 13.69 7.67 22.04
C VAL A 126 14.39 8.24 20.82
N PHE A 127 14.55 7.38 19.81
CA PHE A 127 15.13 7.70 18.51
C PHE A 127 14.03 7.58 17.47
N LEU A 128 13.85 8.61 16.66
CA LEU A 128 12.90 8.63 15.57
C LEU A 128 13.67 8.83 14.27
N ASN A 129 13.76 7.77 13.47
CA ASN A 129 14.17 7.88 12.08
C ASN A 129 12.90 8.07 11.22
N LYS A 130 12.78 9.23 10.58
CA LYS A 130 11.70 9.52 9.64
C LYS A 130 12.32 10.00 8.33
N ASP A 131 12.06 9.27 7.25
CA ASP A 131 12.59 9.60 5.91
C ASP A 131 14.12 9.73 5.88
N GLY A 132 14.83 8.92 6.67
CA GLY A 132 16.29 8.96 6.80
C GLY A 132 16.83 10.02 7.77
N ALA A 133 15.98 10.91 8.29
CA ALA A 133 16.35 11.91 9.28
C ALA A 133 16.18 11.35 10.71
N MET A 134 17.30 11.13 11.39
CA MET A 134 17.33 10.70 12.79
C MET A 134 17.13 11.88 13.74
N LYS A 135 16.14 11.79 14.62
CA LYS A 135 15.92 12.70 15.75
C LYS A 135 16.00 11.92 17.06
N THR A 136 16.37 12.60 18.13
CA THR A 136 16.46 11.98 19.46
C THR A 136 15.76 12.81 20.51
N PHE A 137 15.15 12.15 21.48
CA PHE A 137 14.50 12.73 22.64
C PHE A 137 15.01 12.01 23.89
N SER A 138 15.52 12.77 24.86
CA SER A 138 15.91 12.25 26.17
C SER A 138 14.82 12.56 27.18
N GLY A 139 14.42 11.56 27.96
CA GLY A 139 13.38 11.71 28.97
C GLY A 139 13.71 10.94 30.24
N ARG A 140 12.85 11.13 31.24
CA ARG A 140 12.85 10.37 32.48
C ARG A 140 11.42 10.13 32.94
N ILE A 141 11.15 8.97 33.53
CA ILE A 141 9.84 8.60 34.06
C ILE A 141 10.00 7.96 35.45
N HIS A 142 9.03 8.14 36.34
CA HIS A 142 8.99 7.52 37.66
C HIS A 142 7.53 7.32 38.11
N GLY A 143 7.37 6.71 39.29
CA GLY A 143 6.07 6.52 39.93
C GLY A 143 5.33 5.27 39.45
N GLN A 144 4.28 4.90 40.18
CA GLN A 144 3.50 3.70 39.87
C GLN A 144 2.51 3.97 38.72
N LYS A 145 2.56 3.09 37.70
CA LYS A 145 1.62 2.81 36.59
C LYS A 145 0.82 4.01 36.02
N ARG A 146 0.83 4.15 34.69
CA ARG A 146 0.01 5.09 33.86
C ARG A 146 0.58 6.50 33.63
N ASN A 147 1.80 6.79 34.08
CA ASN A 147 2.49 7.97 33.56
C ASN A 147 2.95 7.72 32.12
N ASP A 148 2.77 8.70 31.25
CA ASP A 148 3.32 8.70 29.90
C ASP A 148 4.15 9.95 29.64
N VAL A 149 5.14 9.83 28.77
CA VAL A 149 5.98 10.96 28.32
C VAL A 149 6.01 10.95 26.80
N THR A 150 5.45 12.00 26.20
CA THR A 150 5.46 12.18 24.75
C THR A 150 6.86 12.57 24.29
N ALA A 151 7.49 11.72 23.48
CA ALA A 151 8.81 11.96 22.93
C ALA A 151 8.73 12.73 21.61
N PHE A 152 7.78 12.36 20.74
CA PHE A 152 7.60 13.01 19.44
C PHE A 152 6.14 13.12 19.07
N GLN A 153 5.81 14.25 18.43
CA GLN A 153 4.59 14.41 17.65
C GLN A 153 4.95 14.90 16.26
N PHE A 154 4.38 14.27 15.23
CA PHE A 154 4.60 14.67 13.85
C PHE A 154 3.39 14.33 12.99
N SER A 155 3.30 14.96 11.84
CA SER A 155 2.29 14.62 10.83
C SER A 155 2.95 13.94 9.64
N VAL A 156 2.28 12.92 9.11
CA VAL A 156 2.57 12.37 7.79
C VAL A 156 1.58 13.01 6.83
N ALA A 157 2.12 13.81 5.88
CA ALA A 157 1.31 14.51 4.89
C ALA A 157 0.74 13.54 3.84
N GLY A 158 -0.38 13.92 3.23
CA GLY A 158 -1.11 13.12 2.26
C GLY A 158 -2.62 13.33 2.39
N GLU A 159 -3.40 12.84 1.43
CA GLU A 159 -4.86 12.79 1.55
C GLU A 159 -5.33 11.54 2.29
N ALA A 160 -6.51 11.64 2.92
CA ALA A 160 -7.10 10.57 3.71
C ALA A 160 -7.04 9.23 2.96
N GLY A 161 -6.17 8.34 3.44
CA GLY A 161 -5.88 7.04 2.88
C GLY A 161 -5.34 6.16 3.99
N THR A 162 -5.88 4.96 4.11
CA THR A 162 -5.59 4.00 5.19
C THR A 162 -4.26 3.26 4.98
N GLY A 163 -3.24 3.91 4.40
CA GLY A 163 -2.00 3.23 4.00
C GLY A 163 -2.03 2.63 2.60
N GLY A 164 -2.99 3.06 1.78
CA GLY A 164 -3.01 2.87 0.32
C GLY A 164 -3.03 4.21 -0.40
N GLY A 165 -2.03 5.05 -0.14
CA GLY A 165 -1.96 6.44 -0.61
C GLY A 165 -0.82 6.71 -1.59
N GLY A 166 -0.08 5.68 -2.00
CA GLY A 166 1.05 5.80 -2.91
C GLY A 166 0.66 6.03 -4.36
N ASN A 167 1.68 6.14 -5.21
CA ASN A 167 1.49 6.13 -6.65
C ASN A 167 1.35 4.67 -7.11
N TYR A 168 0.40 4.39 -7.99
CA TYR A 168 0.16 3.03 -8.46
C TYR A 168 0.49 2.89 -9.95
N ILE A 169 1.16 1.79 -10.28
CA ILE A 169 1.38 1.31 -11.65
C ILE A 169 0.55 0.03 -11.84
N VAL A 170 -0.07 -0.11 -13.01
CA VAL A 170 -0.87 -1.29 -13.37
C VAL A 170 -0.09 -2.09 -14.41
N PHE A 171 0.30 -3.31 -14.08
CA PHE A 171 0.99 -4.17 -15.04
C PHE A 171 0.01 -4.86 -15.99
N PRO A 172 0.41 -5.04 -17.26
CA PRO A 172 -0.28 -5.93 -18.17
C PRO A 172 -0.43 -7.32 -17.55
N PRO A 173 -1.54 -8.01 -17.86
CA PRO A 173 -1.66 -9.44 -17.56
C PRO A 173 -0.63 -10.27 -18.33
N GLU A 174 -0.04 -11.27 -17.68
CA GLU A 174 0.90 -12.19 -18.32
C GLU A 174 0.17 -13.40 -18.94
N ALA A 175 0.72 -13.94 -20.03
CA ALA A 175 0.16 -15.12 -20.70
C ALA A 175 0.39 -16.44 -19.93
N THR A 176 1.31 -16.44 -18.98
CA THR A 176 1.66 -17.57 -18.11
C THR A 176 1.60 -17.15 -16.65
N ASN A 177 1.73 -18.12 -15.74
CA ASN A 177 1.89 -17.81 -14.32
C ASN A 177 3.11 -16.88 -14.13
N ALA A 178 2.99 -15.92 -13.25
CA ALA A 178 4.07 -15.03 -12.84
C ALA A 178 4.05 -14.82 -11.33
N THR A 179 5.16 -14.44 -10.75
CA THR A 179 5.22 -13.96 -9.36
C THR A 179 5.44 -12.45 -9.33
N PHE A 180 5.18 -11.81 -8.17
CA PHE A 180 5.57 -10.40 -8.01
C PHE A 180 7.07 -10.21 -8.21
N LYS A 181 7.90 -11.18 -7.82
CA LYS A 181 9.35 -11.17 -8.08
C LYS A 181 9.64 -11.10 -9.58
N ASP A 182 8.96 -11.92 -10.38
CA ASP A 182 9.14 -11.94 -11.85
C ASP A 182 8.71 -10.60 -12.47
N LEU A 183 7.56 -10.08 -12.04
CA LEU A 183 7.02 -8.80 -12.53
C LEU A 183 7.92 -7.62 -12.15
N CYS A 184 8.42 -7.59 -10.91
CA CYS A 184 9.37 -6.57 -10.45
C CYS A 184 10.66 -6.59 -11.28
N ALA A 185 11.22 -7.77 -11.54
CA ALA A 185 12.41 -7.92 -12.37
C ALA A 185 12.16 -7.45 -13.81
N LYS A 186 11.04 -7.88 -14.42
CA LYS A 186 10.65 -7.52 -15.79
C LYS A 186 10.45 -6.02 -15.97
N HIS A 187 9.73 -5.39 -15.04
CA HIS A 187 9.37 -3.97 -15.10
C HIS A 187 10.38 -3.05 -14.41
N LYS A 188 11.49 -3.58 -13.89
CA LYS A 188 12.55 -2.82 -13.21
C LYS A 188 12.02 -1.98 -12.04
N ILE A 189 11.12 -2.57 -11.26
CA ILE A 189 10.53 -1.97 -10.06
C ILE A 189 11.05 -2.70 -8.83
N THR A 190 11.35 -1.96 -7.76
CA THR A 190 11.84 -2.54 -6.51
C THR A 190 10.68 -3.13 -5.71
N TRP A 191 10.81 -4.41 -5.33
CA TRP A 191 9.83 -5.03 -4.44
C TRP A 191 9.90 -4.43 -3.04
N LYS A 192 8.75 -4.00 -2.52
CA LYS A 192 8.55 -3.70 -1.10
C LYS A 192 7.48 -4.64 -0.55
N VAL A 193 7.69 -5.15 0.66
CA VAL A 193 6.70 -6.04 1.28
C VAL A 193 5.37 -5.29 1.42
N GLY A 194 4.31 -5.82 0.80
CA GLY A 194 2.97 -5.22 0.82
C GLY A 194 2.70 -4.24 -0.32
N SER A 195 3.63 -3.98 -1.24
CA SER A 195 3.39 -3.05 -2.36
C SER A 195 2.62 -3.67 -3.52
N GLY A 196 2.50 -4.99 -3.57
CA GLY A 196 1.84 -5.72 -4.64
C GLY A 196 0.36 -5.98 -4.38
N PHE A 197 -0.48 -5.73 -5.37
CA PHE A 197 -1.92 -6.01 -5.37
C PHE A 197 -2.29 -6.82 -6.61
N TYR A 198 -3.13 -7.82 -6.49
CA TYR A 198 -3.54 -8.65 -7.63
C TYR A 198 -5.05 -8.78 -7.66
N ALA A 199 -5.60 -8.84 -8.88
CA ALA A 199 -7.02 -9.01 -9.07
C ALA A 199 -7.45 -10.38 -8.54
N VAL A 200 -8.57 -10.43 -7.83
CA VAL A 200 -9.11 -11.68 -7.30
C VAL A 200 -9.63 -12.50 -8.48
N ALA A 201 -8.89 -13.55 -8.86
CA ALA A 201 -9.21 -14.43 -10.00
C ALA A 201 -9.94 -15.73 -9.60
N ARG A 202 -9.97 -16.05 -8.30
CA ARG A 202 -10.58 -17.25 -7.72
C ARG A 202 -11.09 -16.96 -6.31
N SER A 203 -11.78 -17.91 -5.69
CA SER A 203 -12.16 -17.78 -4.28
C SER A 203 -10.91 -17.83 -3.41
N GLU A 204 -10.70 -16.79 -2.60
CA GLU A 204 -9.52 -16.67 -1.76
C GLU A 204 -9.87 -16.23 -0.35
N LYS A 205 -9.06 -16.68 0.62
CA LYS A 205 -9.10 -16.17 1.98
C LYS A 205 -8.43 -14.80 2.03
N ILE A 206 -9.22 -13.78 2.33
CA ILE A 206 -8.78 -12.39 2.52
C ILE A 206 -8.74 -12.16 4.03
N HIS A 207 -7.54 -12.09 4.58
CA HIS A 207 -7.35 -11.77 6.00
C HIS A 207 -7.72 -10.31 6.27
N SER A 208 -8.21 -10.03 7.47
CA SER A 208 -8.68 -8.70 7.89
C SER A 208 -7.62 -7.60 7.83
N TYR A 209 -6.34 -7.97 7.92
CA TYR A 209 -5.23 -7.02 7.85
C TYR A 209 -4.79 -6.67 6.41
N LYS A 210 -5.38 -7.30 5.38
CA LYS A 210 -5.00 -7.04 3.99
C LYS A 210 -5.74 -5.85 3.42
N GLU A 211 -5.03 -5.04 2.67
CA GLU A 211 -5.64 -3.93 1.92
C GLU A 211 -6.39 -4.40 0.67
N MET A 212 -7.36 -3.57 0.25
CA MET A 212 -8.19 -3.80 -0.92
C MET A 212 -8.34 -2.55 -1.78
N LEU A 213 -8.41 -2.74 -3.10
CA LEU A 213 -8.82 -1.71 -4.06
C LEU A 213 -9.92 -2.27 -4.95
N LEU A 214 -11.02 -1.53 -5.07
CA LEU A 214 -12.13 -1.89 -5.94
C LEU A 214 -12.16 -0.97 -7.15
N GLN A 215 -11.84 -1.49 -8.32
CA GLN A 215 -11.94 -0.79 -9.59
C GLN A 215 -13.37 -0.87 -10.11
N ASN A 216 -13.99 0.26 -10.44
CA ASN A 216 -15.08 0.31 -11.39
C ASN A 216 -14.48 0.28 -12.79
N VAL A 217 -14.70 -0.82 -13.52
CA VAL A 217 -14.02 -1.12 -14.79
C VAL A 217 -14.43 -0.14 -15.89
N LYS A 218 -15.73 0.20 -15.97
CA LYS A 218 -16.25 1.12 -16.99
C LYS A 218 -15.82 2.57 -16.76
N ALA A 219 -15.89 3.03 -15.52
CA ALA A 219 -15.55 4.40 -15.15
C ALA A 219 -14.04 4.60 -14.93
N ASP A 220 -13.29 3.52 -14.89
CA ASP A 220 -11.87 3.46 -14.56
C ASP A 220 -11.50 4.20 -13.26
N LYS A 221 -12.38 4.06 -12.26
CA LYS A 221 -12.25 4.71 -10.94
C LYS A 221 -12.00 3.66 -9.87
N PHE A 222 -11.11 3.96 -8.93
CA PHE A 222 -10.83 3.09 -7.80
C PHE A 222 -11.44 3.61 -6.52
N THR A 223 -12.07 2.71 -5.78
CA THR A 223 -12.29 2.82 -4.35
C THR A 223 -11.09 2.20 -3.65
N VAL A 224 -10.37 2.98 -2.85
CA VAL A 224 -9.13 2.54 -2.20
C VAL A 224 -9.33 2.45 -0.70
N GLY A 225 -8.88 1.33 -0.13
CA GLY A 225 -8.93 1.05 1.31
C GLY A 225 -9.98 0.00 1.64
N GLU A 226 -9.61 -0.88 2.57
CA GLU A 226 -10.38 -2.06 2.97
C GLU A 226 -11.83 -1.72 3.38
N ALA A 227 -12.02 -0.81 4.35
CA ALA A 227 -13.35 -0.45 4.86
C ALA A 227 -14.28 0.13 3.78
N LYS A 228 -13.73 0.91 2.84
CA LYS A 228 -14.50 1.49 1.74
C LYS A 228 -14.91 0.43 0.73
N CYS A 229 -14.01 -0.51 0.41
CA CYS A 229 -14.31 -1.63 -0.45
C CYS A 229 -15.40 -2.53 0.16
N ARG A 230 -15.33 -2.82 1.48
CA ARG A 230 -16.37 -3.59 2.18
C ARG A 230 -17.71 -2.91 2.15
N LYS A 231 -17.76 -1.61 2.45
CA LYS A 231 -18.99 -0.81 2.38
C LYS A 231 -19.58 -0.85 0.97
N ALA A 232 -18.75 -0.67 -0.06
CA ALA A 232 -19.20 -0.71 -1.45
C ALA A 232 -19.76 -2.10 -1.85
N LEU A 233 -19.17 -3.18 -1.34
CA LEU A 233 -19.54 -4.55 -1.68
C LEU A 233 -20.63 -5.15 -0.75
N GLY A 234 -20.99 -4.44 0.33
CA GLY A 234 -21.87 -4.93 1.38
C GLY A 234 -21.28 -6.15 2.11
N TRP A 235 -19.99 -6.12 2.43
CA TRP A 235 -19.30 -7.20 3.13
C TRP A 235 -19.08 -6.86 4.62
N PRO A 236 -19.19 -7.84 5.53
CA PRO A 236 -18.95 -7.62 6.96
C PRO A 236 -17.47 -7.36 7.23
N ASP A 237 -17.13 -6.84 8.41
CA ASP A 237 -15.73 -6.72 8.87
C ASP A 237 -15.11 -8.10 9.16
N GLY A 238 -13.78 -8.15 9.27
CA GLY A 238 -13.06 -9.38 9.63
C GLY A 238 -12.59 -10.24 8.44
N GLU A 239 -12.24 -11.50 8.70
CA GLU A 239 -11.76 -12.41 7.66
C GLU A 239 -12.87 -12.76 6.66
N LEU A 240 -12.52 -12.81 5.38
CA LEU A 240 -13.45 -13.13 4.29
C LEU A 240 -12.95 -14.29 3.45
N LYS A 241 -13.89 -15.02 2.84
CA LYS A 241 -13.61 -15.92 1.71
C LYS A 241 -14.47 -15.49 0.53
N LYS A 242 -13.85 -14.85 -0.46
CA LYS A 242 -14.54 -14.21 -1.58
C LYS A 242 -13.82 -14.47 -2.89
N GLY A 243 -14.56 -14.53 -3.98
CA GLY A 243 -14.03 -14.65 -5.34
C GLY A 243 -14.75 -13.73 -6.32
N PRO A 244 -14.47 -13.86 -7.64
CA PRO A 244 -15.10 -13.03 -8.67
C PRO A 244 -16.63 -12.99 -8.59
N LYS A 245 -17.27 -14.13 -8.27
CA LYS A 245 -18.73 -14.23 -8.14
C LYS A 245 -19.35 -13.37 -7.04
N ASP A 246 -18.55 -12.95 -6.06
CA ASP A 246 -19.02 -12.19 -4.91
C ASP A 246 -18.85 -10.67 -5.08
N ILE A 247 -18.16 -10.27 -6.15
CA ILE A 247 -17.86 -8.87 -6.49
C ILE A 247 -19.00 -8.33 -7.38
N LEU A 248 -19.36 -7.07 -7.18
CA LEU A 248 -20.36 -6.36 -7.99
C LEU A 248 -20.02 -6.42 -9.49
N GLU A 249 -21.05 -6.57 -10.33
CA GLU A 249 -20.89 -6.49 -11.78
C GLU A 249 -20.19 -5.19 -12.21
N GLY A 250 -19.34 -5.29 -13.24
CA GLY A 250 -18.56 -4.16 -13.75
C GLY A 250 -17.47 -3.67 -12.79
N HIS A 251 -17.20 -4.40 -11.71
CA HIS A 251 -16.11 -4.10 -10.79
C HIS A 251 -15.06 -5.21 -10.77
N ARG A 252 -13.83 -4.84 -10.38
CA ARG A 252 -12.71 -5.75 -10.16
C ARG A 252 -12.09 -5.44 -8.79
N LEU A 253 -11.96 -6.45 -7.94
CA LEU A 253 -11.31 -6.30 -6.63
C LEU A 253 -9.84 -6.70 -6.75
N PHE A 254 -8.97 -5.87 -6.21
CA PHE A 254 -7.57 -6.16 -6.00
C PHE A 254 -7.30 -6.34 -4.51
N VAL A 255 -6.53 -7.36 -4.17
CA VAL A 255 -6.15 -7.69 -2.78
C VAL A 255 -4.64 -7.61 -2.64
N GLN A 256 -4.17 -7.04 -1.54
CA GLN A 256 -2.75 -6.93 -1.23
C GLN A 256 -2.08 -8.30 -1.05
N SER A 257 -0.83 -8.40 -1.50
CA SER A 257 0.10 -9.48 -1.22
C SER A 257 1.29 -8.97 -0.42
N THR A 258 1.65 -9.68 0.65
CA THR A 258 2.90 -9.47 1.40
C THR A 258 4.05 -10.36 0.89
N SER A 259 3.79 -11.27 -0.05
CA SER A 259 4.78 -12.20 -0.58
C SER A 259 5.17 -11.85 -2.02
N ALA A 260 6.48 -11.71 -2.25
CA ALA A 260 7.06 -11.56 -3.59
C ALA A 260 6.88 -12.83 -4.43
N ASN A 261 6.78 -13.99 -3.79
CA ASN A 261 6.66 -15.30 -4.44
C ASN A 261 5.19 -15.73 -4.66
N ARG A 262 4.23 -14.82 -4.44
CA ARG A 262 2.82 -15.10 -4.71
C ARG A 262 2.65 -15.41 -6.19
N VAL A 263 2.20 -16.62 -6.49
CA VAL A 263 1.87 -17.05 -7.86
C VAL A 263 0.57 -16.39 -8.31
N ILE A 264 0.69 -15.61 -9.38
CA ILE A 264 -0.37 -14.88 -10.06
C ILE A 264 -0.78 -15.69 -11.30
N PRO A 265 -2.06 -16.08 -11.43
CA PRO A 265 -2.54 -16.82 -12.60
C PRO A 265 -2.36 -16.02 -13.90
N PRO A 266 -2.32 -16.70 -15.05
CA PRO A 266 -2.30 -16.04 -16.35
C PRO A 266 -3.53 -15.14 -16.52
N GLY A 267 -3.35 -14.01 -17.20
CA GLY A 267 -4.44 -13.07 -17.40
C GLY A 267 -4.90 -12.41 -16.10
N THR A 268 -4.07 -12.26 -15.08
CA THR A 268 -4.49 -11.54 -13.86
C THR A 268 -3.82 -10.18 -13.82
N HIS A 269 -4.63 -9.12 -13.77
CA HIS A 269 -4.13 -7.76 -13.56
C HIS A 269 -3.43 -7.63 -12.21
N VAL A 270 -2.33 -6.88 -12.21
CA VAL A 270 -1.53 -6.58 -11.02
C VAL A 270 -1.37 -5.07 -10.88
N LEU A 271 -1.61 -4.55 -9.68
CA LEU A 271 -1.27 -3.19 -9.29
C LEU A 271 -0.04 -3.20 -8.40
N PHE A 272 0.81 -2.20 -8.56
CA PHE A 272 2.01 -2.04 -7.78
C PHE A 272 2.07 -0.63 -7.21
N GLU A 273 2.19 -0.53 -5.90
CA GLU A 273 2.47 0.72 -5.21
C GLU A 273 3.96 1.05 -5.32
N VAL A 274 4.26 2.26 -5.82
CA VAL A 274 5.61 2.74 -6.11
C VAL A 274 5.85 4.14 -5.54
N THR A 275 7.11 4.55 -5.46
CA THR A 275 7.45 5.92 -5.05
C THR A 275 7.05 6.95 -6.10
N ALA A 276 7.08 8.25 -5.76
CA ALA A 276 6.81 9.32 -6.73
C ALA A 276 7.85 9.36 -7.86
N GLU A 277 9.10 9.05 -7.56
CA GLU A 277 10.21 8.99 -8.50
C GLU A 277 10.06 7.80 -9.45
N GLU A 278 9.75 6.61 -8.92
CA GLU A 278 9.47 5.41 -9.71
C GLU A 278 8.25 5.62 -10.60
N TYR A 279 7.19 6.22 -10.05
CA TYR A 279 6.00 6.57 -10.80
C TYR A 279 6.28 7.53 -11.94
N ALA A 280 7.08 8.58 -11.72
CA ALA A 280 7.45 9.55 -12.74
C ALA A 280 8.21 8.88 -13.90
N LYS A 281 9.08 7.91 -13.61
CA LYS A 281 9.83 7.14 -14.62
C LYS A 281 8.93 6.25 -15.49
N HIS A 282 7.85 5.73 -14.93
CA HIS A 282 6.96 4.77 -15.62
C HIS A 282 5.70 5.43 -16.19
N ARG A 283 5.38 6.65 -15.78
CA ARG A 283 4.26 7.43 -16.31
C ARG A 283 4.49 7.78 -17.78
N LYS A 284 3.83 7.08 -18.69
CA LYS A 284 3.79 7.42 -20.13
C LYS A 284 2.81 8.56 -20.41
N ALA A 285 3.11 9.40 -21.40
CA ALA A 285 2.24 10.50 -21.85
C ALA A 285 0.94 10.02 -22.53
N LYS A 286 0.95 8.78 -23.10
CA LYS A 286 -0.22 8.09 -23.63
C LYS A 286 -0.28 6.67 -23.05
N SER A 287 -1.47 6.29 -22.62
CA SER A 287 -1.74 5.01 -21.95
C SER A 287 -2.05 3.89 -22.97
N THR A 288 -1.56 2.68 -22.73
CA THR A 288 -1.70 1.48 -23.61
C THR A 288 -2.94 0.65 -23.25
N LYS A 289 -3.87 0.34 -24.15
CA LYS A 289 -5.13 -0.34 -23.74
C LYS A 289 -5.00 -1.85 -23.52
N TYR A 290 -5.72 -2.39 -22.53
CA TYR A 290 -5.84 -3.84 -22.26
C TYR A 290 -7.30 -4.30 -22.37
N GLU A 291 -7.50 -5.53 -22.85
CA GLU A 291 -8.81 -6.16 -22.98
C GLU A 291 -9.44 -6.49 -21.62
N ASP A 292 -10.77 -6.48 -21.57
CA ASP A 292 -11.52 -6.85 -20.38
C ASP A 292 -11.44 -8.35 -20.08
N GLU A 293 -11.03 -8.68 -18.87
CA GLU A 293 -10.90 -10.07 -18.43
C GLU A 293 -12.13 -10.51 -17.65
N ALA A 294 -12.94 -11.37 -18.26
CA ALA A 294 -14.18 -11.87 -17.67
C ALA A 294 -13.97 -12.71 -16.38
N HIS A 295 -12.76 -13.21 -16.11
CA HIS A 295 -12.51 -14.12 -14.98
C HIS A 295 -12.10 -13.39 -13.69
N THR A 296 -11.70 -12.13 -13.77
CA THR A 296 -11.37 -11.28 -12.59
C THR A 296 -12.45 -10.24 -12.30
N THR A 297 -13.42 -10.09 -13.20
CA THR A 297 -14.53 -9.15 -13.08
C THR A 297 -15.71 -9.76 -12.34
N GLY A 298 -16.40 -8.91 -11.57
CA GLY A 298 -17.52 -9.31 -10.75
C GLY A 298 -18.72 -9.77 -11.55
N SER A 299 -19.47 -10.73 -11.01
CA SER A 299 -20.72 -11.23 -11.60
C SER A 299 -21.90 -11.27 -10.61
N LYS A 300 -21.73 -10.70 -9.42
CA LYS A 300 -22.81 -10.61 -8.43
C LYS A 300 -23.89 -9.65 -8.97
N GLY A 301 -25.08 -10.20 -9.23
CA GLY A 301 -26.23 -9.47 -9.79
C GLY A 301 -26.60 -9.85 -11.24
N MET A 302 -25.81 -10.68 -11.92
CA MET A 302 -26.05 -11.09 -13.30
C MET A 302 -27.03 -12.28 -13.39
N THR A 303 -28.02 -12.25 -14.30
CA THR A 303 -28.94 -13.38 -14.52
C THR A 303 -28.21 -14.58 -15.13
N ALA A 304 -28.70 -15.81 -14.90
CA ALA A 304 -28.08 -17.04 -15.42
C ALA A 304 -27.94 -17.03 -16.95
N ALA A 305 -28.89 -16.44 -17.66
CA ALA A 305 -28.86 -16.27 -19.12
C ALA A 305 -27.73 -15.33 -19.57
N ALA A 306 -27.54 -14.20 -18.88
CA ALA A 306 -26.47 -13.25 -19.18
C ALA A 306 -25.07 -13.84 -18.91
N LYS A 307 -24.96 -14.70 -17.89
CA LYS A 307 -23.73 -15.45 -17.59
C LYS A 307 -23.37 -16.47 -18.67
N ALA A 308 -24.37 -17.14 -19.26
CA ALA A 308 -24.18 -18.08 -20.37
C ALA A 308 -23.76 -17.35 -21.66
N ALA A 309 -24.36 -16.20 -21.95
CA ALA A 309 -24.02 -15.38 -23.12
C ALA A 309 -22.59 -14.84 -23.08
N ALA A 310 -22.13 -14.35 -21.92
CA ALA A 310 -20.75 -13.86 -21.75
C ALA A 310 -19.71 -14.98 -21.93
N LYS A 311 -19.99 -16.18 -21.40
CA LYS A 311 -19.13 -17.37 -21.59
C LYS A 311 -19.04 -17.79 -23.05
N ALA A 312 -20.16 -17.72 -23.78
CA ALA A 312 -20.21 -18.01 -25.21
C ALA A 312 -19.47 -16.97 -26.07
N ALA A 313 -19.57 -15.67 -25.73
CA ALA A 313 -18.84 -14.60 -26.41
C ALA A 313 -17.31 -14.72 -26.23
N ALA A 314 -16.86 -15.02 -25.00
CA ALA A 314 -15.45 -15.24 -24.71
C ALA A 314 -14.87 -16.48 -25.43
N ALA A 315 -15.68 -17.53 -25.61
CA ALA A 315 -15.30 -18.72 -26.38
C ALA A 315 -15.20 -18.42 -27.89
N LYS A 316 -16.13 -17.63 -28.45
CA LYS A 316 -16.12 -17.21 -29.88
C LYS A 316 -14.94 -16.29 -30.21
N ALA A 317 -14.55 -15.39 -29.30
CA ALA A 317 -13.38 -14.54 -29.48
C ALA A 317 -12.06 -15.34 -29.53
N LYS A 318 -11.94 -16.40 -28.71
CA LYS A 318 -10.79 -17.33 -28.74
C LYS A 318 -10.72 -18.19 -30.01
N ALA A 319 -11.87 -18.52 -30.61
CA ALA A 319 -11.92 -19.29 -31.85
C ALA A 319 -11.53 -18.44 -33.07
N LYS A 320 -11.95 -17.17 -33.15
CA LYS A 320 -11.59 -16.25 -34.24
C LYS A 320 -10.10 -15.88 -34.29
N GLY A 321 -9.39 -15.90 -33.16
CA GLY A 321 -7.96 -15.63 -33.11
C GLY A 321 -7.07 -16.78 -33.62
N LYS A 322 -7.63 -17.98 -33.87
CA LYS A 322 -6.88 -19.15 -34.38
C LYS A 322 -7.06 -19.40 -35.88
N ALA A 323 -7.91 -18.63 -36.57
CA ALA A 323 -8.21 -18.82 -37.99
C ALA A 323 -7.83 -17.57 -38.79
N ALA A 324 -6.55 -17.44 -39.15
CA ALA A 324 -6.10 -16.64 -40.29
C ALA A 324 -5.01 -17.42 -41.04
N PRO A 325 -5.08 -17.59 -42.37
CA PRO A 325 -4.12 -18.40 -43.12
C PRO A 325 -2.79 -17.67 -43.31
N LYS A 326 -1.70 -18.45 -43.33
CA LYS A 326 -0.37 -18.00 -43.77
C LYS A 326 -0.37 -17.78 -45.28
N GLU A 327 0.07 -16.62 -45.74
CA GLU A 327 0.55 -16.45 -47.12
C GLU A 327 1.88 -15.67 -47.13
N ARG A 328 2.72 -16.01 -48.10
CA ARG A 328 4.17 -15.76 -48.19
C ARG A 328 4.44 -14.88 -49.42
N ALA A 329 5.23 -13.82 -49.29
CA ALA A 329 6.08 -13.29 -50.38
C ALA A 329 7.05 -12.19 -49.86
N ALA A 330 8.23 -12.12 -50.47
CA ALA A 330 9.34 -11.18 -50.20
C ALA A 330 9.45 -10.12 -51.35
N PRO A 331 10.53 -9.29 -51.50
CA PRO A 331 10.50 -7.82 -51.41
C PRO A 331 10.87 -7.12 -52.75
N PRO A 332 11.51 -5.92 -52.79
CA PRO A 332 10.89 -4.60 -52.96
C PRO A 332 11.23 -3.90 -54.30
N ALA A 333 10.52 -2.81 -54.63
CA ALA A 333 10.95 -1.87 -55.68
C ALA A 333 10.62 -0.42 -55.32
N ALA A 334 11.60 0.45 -55.55
CA ALA A 334 11.59 1.90 -55.36
C ALA A 334 10.86 2.64 -56.49
N LYS A 335 10.41 3.88 -56.23
CA LYS A 335 10.88 5.09 -56.94
C LYS A 335 10.29 6.39 -56.37
N ALA A 336 11.06 7.45 -56.60
CA ALA A 336 10.97 8.81 -56.11
C ALA A 336 9.88 9.66 -56.79
N GLY A 337 9.60 10.84 -56.20
CA GLY A 337 9.02 11.98 -56.92
C GLY A 337 8.62 13.18 -56.06
N ALA A 338 9.49 14.20 -56.01
CA ALA A 338 9.30 15.67 -55.98
C ALA A 338 8.11 16.30 -55.18
N LYS A 339 8.28 17.21 -54.20
CA LYS A 339 8.84 18.61 -54.13
C LYS A 339 7.76 19.73 -54.16
N ARG A 340 7.97 20.71 -53.26
CA ARG A 340 7.45 22.11 -53.15
C ARG A 340 6.06 22.29 -52.51
N ALA A 341 5.73 23.34 -51.74
CA ALA A 341 6.46 24.41 -51.03
C ALA A 341 5.42 25.29 -50.30
N ALA A 342 5.88 26.01 -49.26
CA ALA A 342 5.38 27.31 -48.75
C ALA A 342 4.12 27.37 -47.84
N SER A 343 4.42 27.66 -46.57
CA SER A 343 3.69 28.50 -45.61
C SER A 343 3.91 30.00 -45.96
N PRO A 344 3.17 31.01 -45.43
CA PRO A 344 3.09 31.28 -43.98
C PRO A 344 1.84 32.02 -43.40
N ALA A 345 1.73 31.97 -42.06
CA ALA A 345 1.18 32.95 -41.09
C ALA A 345 -0.32 33.38 -41.21
N ALA A 346 -1.09 33.78 -40.19
CA ALA A 346 -0.85 34.21 -38.80
C ALA A 346 -2.16 34.15 -37.96
N ALA A 347 -1.99 34.26 -36.64
CA ALA A 347 -2.84 34.94 -35.64
C ALA A 347 -4.25 34.42 -35.28
N ALA A 348 -4.40 34.07 -33.99
CA ALA A 348 -5.64 33.99 -33.22
C ALA A 348 -6.07 35.40 -32.73
N PRO A 349 -7.31 35.62 -32.23
CA PRO A 349 -7.57 35.33 -30.80
C PRO A 349 -9.02 34.95 -30.38
N LYS A 350 -9.06 34.20 -29.28
CA LYS A 350 -9.94 34.28 -28.08
C LYS A 350 -11.47 34.11 -28.22
N ALA A 351 -11.94 32.98 -27.72
CA ALA A 351 -13.32 32.74 -27.32
C ALA A 351 -13.64 33.29 -25.91
N LYS A 352 -14.82 33.91 -25.79
CA LYS A 352 -15.56 34.19 -24.55
C LYS A 352 -16.41 32.96 -24.17
N ALA A 353 -16.62 32.77 -22.87
CA ALA A 353 -17.88 32.38 -22.20
C ALA A 353 -17.71 31.35 -21.06
N ARG A 354 -17.80 31.90 -19.84
CA ARG A 354 -18.58 31.45 -18.67
C ARG A 354 -19.52 30.23 -18.87
N ALA A 355 -19.44 29.26 -17.96
CA ALA A 355 -20.34 29.08 -16.81
C ALA A 355 -20.59 27.59 -16.48
N GLY A 356 -20.64 27.29 -15.17
CA GLY A 356 -21.65 26.37 -14.65
C GLY A 356 -21.23 24.94 -14.31
N GLY A 357 -21.09 24.69 -13.00
CA GLY A 357 -21.85 23.63 -12.32
C GLY A 357 -21.38 22.18 -12.44
N GLY A 358 -21.19 21.53 -11.28
CA GLY A 358 -21.20 20.07 -11.17
C GLY A 358 -20.02 19.50 -10.40
N GLY A 359 -20.02 19.67 -9.08
CA GLY A 359 -19.07 19.06 -8.15
C GLY A 359 -19.17 17.53 -8.18
N GLY A 360 -18.37 16.90 -9.04
CA GLY A 360 -17.99 15.51 -8.91
C GLY A 360 -16.70 15.44 -8.09
N GLY A 361 -16.79 14.95 -6.85
CA GLY A 361 -15.64 14.71 -5.97
C GLY A 361 -14.67 13.70 -6.58
N GLY A 362 -13.80 14.20 -7.44
CA GLY A 362 -12.66 13.49 -8.00
C GLY A 362 -11.50 13.51 -7.02
N LEU A 363 -10.72 12.42 -7.07
CA LEU A 363 -9.37 12.16 -6.58
C LEU A 363 -8.51 13.40 -6.23
N THR A 364 -8.87 14.17 -5.22
CA THR A 364 -7.92 15.11 -4.63
C THR A 364 -6.82 14.24 -4.00
N GLY A 365 -5.55 14.56 -4.29
CA GLY A 365 -4.37 13.96 -3.69
C GLY A 365 -3.92 12.56 -4.12
N LYS A 366 -4.63 11.84 -5.00
CA LYS A 366 -4.26 10.48 -5.45
C LYS A 366 -4.10 10.40 -6.95
N LYS A 367 -2.89 10.07 -7.42
CA LYS A 367 -2.60 9.88 -8.86
C LYS A 367 -2.41 8.40 -9.15
N ILE A 368 -3.47 7.70 -9.55
CA ILE A 368 -3.36 6.39 -10.19
C ILE A 368 -3.06 6.65 -11.66
N VAL A 369 -1.85 6.31 -12.13
CA VAL A 369 -1.59 6.30 -13.57
C VAL A 369 -1.52 4.86 -14.00
N PHE A 370 -2.48 4.55 -14.85
CA PHE A 370 -2.38 3.45 -15.76
C PHE A 370 -1.18 3.64 -16.67
N THR A 371 -0.21 2.75 -16.57
CA THR A 371 0.62 2.38 -17.72
C THR A 371 -0.22 1.79 -18.87
N GLY A 372 -1.55 1.60 -18.66
CA GLY A 372 -2.55 1.31 -19.69
C GLY A 372 -4.06 1.46 -19.35
N THR A 373 -4.87 2.24 -20.11
CA THR A 373 -6.32 2.48 -19.84
C THR A 373 -7.24 1.54 -20.64
N LEU A 374 -8.34 1.12 -20.03
CA LEU A 374 -9.38 0.21 -20.57
C LEU A 374 -10.38 0.93 -21.53
N LEU A 375 -10.92 0.25 -22.56
CA LEU A 375 -12.11 0.74 -23.30
C LEU A 375 -13.15 -0.34 -23.54
N VAL A 376 -14.41 0.06 -23.37
CA VAL A 376 -15.63 -0.59 -23.86
C VAL A 376 -15.91 -0.09 -25.30
N PRO A 377 -16.41 -0.92 -26.24
CA PRO A 377 -16.80 -0.43 -27.56
C PRO A 377 -18.01 0.52 -27.46
N ARG A 378 -17.92 1.67 -28.15
CA ARG A 378 -19.09 2.50 -28.49
C ARG A 378 -19.79 1.84 -29.68
N ALA A 379 -21.08 1.55 -29.52
CA ALA A 379 -21.95 1.21 -30.65
C ALA A 379 -21.98 2.40 -31.62
N GLY A 380 -21.45 2.21 -32.83
CA GLY A 380 -21.76 3.06 -33.97
C GLY A 380 -22.89 2.41 -34.75
N GLY A 381 -24.13 2.86 -34.50
CA GLY A 381 -25.26 2.65 -35.40
C GLY A 381 -25.28 3.70 -36.53
N PRO A 382 -26.02 3.47 -37.62
CA PRO A 382 -25.70 3.95 -38.97
C PRO A 382 -26.45 5.23 -39.39
N ALA A 383 -25.96 5.87 -40.47
CA ALA A 383 -26.63 6.72 -41.48
C ALA A 383 -25.66 7.84 -41.94
N ALA A 384 -25.63 8.34 -43.17
CA ALA A 384 -26.15 7.94 -44.48
C ALA A 384 -25.41 8.80 -45.55
N ALA A 385 -25.49 8.37 -46.80
CA ALA A 385 -24.79 8.85 -47.99
C ALA A 385 -25.16 10.27 -48.47
N THR A 386 -24.26 10.84 -49.30
CA THR A 386 -24.50 11.58 -50.58
C THR A 386 -23.14 12.12 -51.05
N ALA A 387 -22.69 12.05 -52.30
CA ALA A 387 -23.23 11.54 -53.57
C ALA A 387 -22.07 10.97 -54.41
#